data_AF-A0A918QZS5-F1
#
_entry.id   AF-A0A918QZS5-F1
#
_cell.length_a   1.000
_cell.length_b   1.000
_cell.length_c   1.000
_cell.angle_alpha   90.00
_cell.angle_beta   90.00
_cell.angle_gamma   90.00
#
_symmetry.space_group_name_H-M   'P 1'
#
loop_
_entity.id
_entity.type
_entity.pdbx_description
1 polymer ?
#
loop_
_entity_poly.entity_id
_entity_poly.type
_entity_poly.pdbx_seq_one_letter_code
_entity_poly.pdbx_strand_id
1 'polypeptide(L)'
;MHIMEPEKTYKRLKQSPATHLLYLSLTPINFYTTSTDSNGFTTNTSSTPIGLVLGPALAGGNMIAASSANKKFKSELLDNKIYGSVIKKGETKFGLIGIQSDGFESLQLNVK
;
A
#
# COMPACT_ATOMS: atom_id res chain seq x y z
N MET A 1 11.26 24.22 -1.83
CA MET A 1 9.89 23.66 -1.79
C MET A 1 9.12 24.15 -3.02
N HIS A 2 8.42 23.26 -3.73
CA HIS A 2 7.60 23.64 -4.89
C HIS A 2 6.39 22.72 -5.07
N ILE A 3 5.34 23.23 -5.73
CA ILE A 3 4.15 22.45 -6.10
C ILE A 3 4.51 21.55 -7.28
N MET A 4 4.16 20.28 -7.17
CA MET A 4 4.39 19.26 -8.19
C MET A 4 3.14 19.07 -9.06
N GLU A 5 3.35 18.72 -10.33
CA GLU A 5 2.26 18.24 -11.17
C GLU A 5 1.67 16.93 -10.64
N PRO A 6 0.35 16.71 -10.78
CA PRO A 6 -0.34 15.51 -10.31
C PRO A 6 0.30 14.20 -10.77
N GLU A 7 0.72 14.11 -12.04
CA GLU A 7 1.32 12.91 -12.62
C GLU A 7 2.69 12.59 -12.02
N LYS A 8 3.50 13.62 -11.74
CA LYS A 8 4.79 13.45 -11.07
C LYS A 8 4.60 13.05 -9.61
N THR A 9 3.62 13.65 -8.94
CA THR A 9 3.22 13.32 -7.56
C THR A 9 2.79 11.85 -7.46
N TYR A 10 1.88 11.42 -8.34
CA TYR A 10 1.42 10.03 -8.40
C TYR A 10 2.57 9.04 -8.60
N LYS A 11 3.47 9.32 -9.54
CA LYS A 11 4.62 8.43 -9.82
C LYS A 11 5.55 8.26 -8.62
N ARG A 12 5.72 9.29 -7.80
CA ARG A 12 6.59 9.24 -6.62
C ARG A 12 5.92 8.65 -5.39
N LEU A 13 4.62 8.85 -5.21
CA LEU A 13 3.91 8.48 -3.99
C LEU A 13 3.09 7.18 -4.09
N LYS A 14 2.89 6.62 -5.29
CA LYS A 14 2.17 5.34 -5.46
C LYS A 14 2.85 4.23 -4.65
N GLN A 15 2.04 3.32 -4.10
CA GLN A 15 2.55 2.11 -3.47
C GLN A 15 3.19 1.20 -4.52
N SER A 16 4.22 0.42 -4.14
CA SER A 16 4.86 -0.56 -5.03
C SER A 16 4.24 -1.94 -4.85
N PRO A 17 3.32 -2.39 -5.74
CA PRO A 17 2.58 -3.64 -5.52
C PRO A 17 3.48 -4.87 -5.62
N ALA A 18 4.53 -4.80 -6.44
CA ALA A 18 5.46 -5.90 -6.66
C ALA A 18 6.20 -6.33 -5.38
N THR A 19 6.39 -5.43 -4.42
CA THR A 19 7.03 -5.75 -3.12
C THR A 19 6.25 -6.80 -2.34
N HIS A 20 4.93 -6.90 -2.54
CA HIS A 20 4.09 -7.92 -1.90
C HIS A 20 4.31 -9.32 -2.48
N LEU A 21 4.98 -9.49 -3.62
CA LEU A 21 5.38 -10.80 -4.12
C LEU A 21 6.35 -11.52 -3.18
N LEU A 22 7.03 -10.79 -2.28
CA LEU A 22 7.89 -11.40 -1.27
C LEU A 22 7.11 -12.35 -0.35
N TYR A 23 5.79 -12.18 -0.20
CA TYR A 23 4.95 -13.13 0.53
C TYR A 23 4.88 -14.52 -0.12
N LEU A 24 5.22 -14.67 -1.41
CA LEU A 24 5.38 -16.00 -2.03
C LEU A 24 6.52 -16.80 -1.39
N SER A 25 7.45 -16.16 -0.68
CA SER A 25 8.48 -16.87 0.10
C SER A 25 7.89 -17.66 1.27
N LEU A 26 6.63 -17.41 1.64
CA LEU A 26 5.88 -18.18 2.64
C LEU A 26 5.25 -19.45 2.06
N THR A 27 5.34 -19.66 0.74
CA THR A 27 4.79 -20.84 0.06
C THR A 27 5.30 -22.20 0.56
N PRO A 28 6.59 -22.40 0.92
CA PRO A 28 7.08 -23.68 1.41
C PRO A 28 6.79 -23.94 2.91
N ILE A 29 5.94 -23.15 3.57
CA ILE A 29 5.60 -23.35 4.99
C ILE A 29 4.62 -24.51 5.17
N ASN A 30 4.96 -25.41 6.09
CA ASN A 30 4.10 -26.50 6.56
C ASN A 30 3.70 -26.27 8.02
N PHE A 31 2.47 -26.63 8.36
CA PHE A 31 1.97 -26.66 9.73
C PHE A 31 2.11 -28.07 10.28
N TYR A 32 2.77 -28.22 11.43
CA TYR A 32 3.02 -29.52 12.07
C TYR A 32 2.25 -29.62 13.39
N THR A 33 1.61 -30.78 13.61
CA THR A 33 1.06 -31.14 14.93
C THR A 33 1.89 -32.25 15.54
N THR A 34 2.21 -32.13 16.83
CA THR A 34 2.95 -33.14 17.59
C THR A 34 2.07 -33.68 18.72
N SER A 35 2.24 -34.96 19.01
CA SER A 35 1.69 -35.62 20.20
C SER A 35 2.82 -36.29 20.96
N THR A 36 2.75 -36.24 22.29
CA THR A 36 3.68 -36.93 23.17
C THR A 36 3.03 -38.23 23.65
N ASP A 37 3.71 -39.35 23.45
CA ASP A 37 3.21 -40.65 23.92
C ASP A 37 3.35 -40.80 25.45
N SER A 38 2.79 -41.88 26.01
CA SER A 38 2.86 -42.18 27.44
C SER A 38 4.27 -42.41 27.99
N ASN A 39 5.25 -42.60 27.10
CA ASN A 39 6.66 -42.83 27.41
C ASN A 39 7.50 -41.55 27.26
N GLY A 40 6.86 -40.41 26.96
CA GLY A 40 7.50 -39.10 26.87
C GLY A 40 8.11 -38.77 25.50
N PHE A 41 7.90 -39.60 24.47
CA PHE A 41 8.43 -39.34 23.13
C PHE A 41 7.47 -38.47 22.31
N THR A 42 7.97 -37.32 21.85
CA THR A 42 7.23 -36.43 20.94
C THR A 42 7.31 -36.94 19.51
N THR A 43 6.17 -37.29 18.92
CA THR A 43 6.07 -37.75 17.53
C THR A 43 5.22 -36.78 16.71
N ASN A 44 5.69 -36.42 15.51
CA ASN A 44 4.91 -35.65 14.55
C ASN A 44 3.68 -36.46 14.11
N THR A 45 2.48 -35.94 14.35
CA THR A 45 1.21 -36.60 14.05
C THR A 45 0.68 -36.24 12.66
N SER A 46 0.90 -35.00 12.19
CA SER A 46 0.46 -34.56 10.86
C SER A 46 1.28 -33.36 10.35
N SER A 47 1.34 -33.21 9.02
CA SER A 47 1.89 -32.05 8.33
C SER A 47 0.91 -31.55 7.26
N THR A 48 0.47 -30.30 7.39
CA THR A 48 -0.45 -29.66 6.43
C THR A 48 0.29 -28.52 5.71
N PRO A 49 0.43 -28.56 4.37
CA PRO A 49 1.13 -27.52 3.61
C PRO A 49 0.26 -26.26 3.45
N ILE A 50 0.20 -25.43 4.50
CA ILE A 50 -0.60 -24.19 4.50
C ILE A 50 0.04 -23.08 3.64
N GLY A 51 1.34 -23.12 3.42
CA GLY A 51 2.10 -22.12 2.68
C GLY A 51 1.62 -21.96 1.24
N LEU A 52 1.21 -23.05 0.58
CA LEU A 52 0.70 -23.06 -0.80
C LEU A 52 -0.50 -22.14 -1.00
N VAL A 53 -1.31 -21.94 0.04
CA VAL A 53 -2.43 -21.00 0.02
C VAL A 53 -2.00 -19.67 0.63
N LEU A 54 -1.33 -19.69 1.78
CA LEU A 54 -0.98 -18.50 2.55
C LEU A 54 -0.13 -17.51 1.73
N GLY A 55 0.96 -17.98 1.12
CA GLY A 55 1.88 -17.12 0.36
C GLY A 55 1.19 -16.42 -0.82
N PRO A 56 0.57 -17.17 -1.75
CA PRO A 56 -0.15 -16.58 -2.88
C PRO A 56 -1.36 -15.72 -2.47
N ALA A 57 -2.10 -16.11 -1.43
CA ALA A 57 -3.24 -15.33 -0.95
C ALA A 57 -2.79 -13.97 -0.40
N LEU A 58 -1.73 -13.93 0.42
CA LEU A 58 -1.17 -12.69 0.94
C LEU A 58 -0.55 -11.82 -0.16
N ALA A 59 0.21 -12.44 -1.08
CA ALA A 59 0.82 -11.73 -2.20
C ALA A 59 -0.27 -11.11 -3.10
N GLY A 60 -1.20 -11.94 -3.57
CA GLY A 60 -2.28 -11.52 -4.46
C GLY A 60 -3.23 -10.51 -3.82
N GLY A 61 -3.64 -10.74 -2.57
CA GLY A 61 -4.53 -9.84 -1.84
C GLY A 61 -3.95 -8.44 -1.69
N ASN A 62 -2.70 -8.33 -1.23
CA ASN A 62 -2.03 -7.04 -1.09
C ASN A 62 -1.77 -6.37 -2.44
N MET A 63 -1.39 -7.14 -3.48
CA MET A 63 -1.22 -6.60 -4.82
C MET A 63 -2.50 -5.98 -5.38
N ILE A 64 -3.64 -6.64 -5.20
CA ILE A 64 -4.95 -6.14 -5.63
C ILE A 64 -5.31 -4.88 -4.86
N ALA A 65 -5.18 -4.90 -3.53
CA ALA A 65 -5.47 -3.75 -2.68
C ALA A 65 -4.59 -2.54 -3.03
N ALA A 66 -3.27 -2.71 -3.14
CA ALA A 66 -2.33 -1.66 -3.51
C ALA A 66 -2.60 -1.13 -4.93
N SER A 67 -2.92 -2.00 -5.87
CA SER A 67 -3.26 -1.59 -7.25
C SER A 67 -4.56 -0.79 -7.30
N SER A 68 -5.58 -1.19 -6.54
CA SER A 68 -6.85 -0.48 -6.43
C SER A 68 -6.66 0.89 -5.78
N ALA A 69 -5.94 0.94 -4.65
CA ALA A 69 -5.59 2.19 -3.97
C ALA A 69 -4.81 3.14 -4.87
N ASN A 70 -3.83 2.63 -5.62
CA ASN A 70 -3.07 3.43 -6.59
C ASN A 70 -3.95 4.00 -7.71
N LYS A 71 -4.92 3.23 -8.23
CA LYS A 71 -5.86 3.73 -9.24
C LYS A 71 -6.74 4.84 -8.67
N LYS A 72 -7.29 4.64 -7.47
CA LYS A 72 -8.11 5.63 -6.77
C LYS A 72 -7.31 6.91 -6.48
N PHE A 73 -6.11 6.78 -5.93
CA PHE A 73 -5.21 7.90 -5.65
C PHE A 73 -4.89 8.71 -6.91
N LYS A 74 -4.64 8.04 -8.05
CA LYS A 74 -4.41 8.71 -9.33
C LYS A 74 -5.65 9.52 -9.76
N SER A 75 -6.85 8.92 -9.68
CA SER A 75 -8.10 9.62 -10.00
C SER A 75 -8.27 10.84 -9.11
N GLU A 76 -8.12 10.70 -7.80
CA GLU A 76 -8.31 11.80 -6.86
C GLU A 76 -7.33 12.96 -7.09
N LEU A 77 -6.07 12.67 -7.44
CA LEU A 77 -5.08 13.69 -7.79
C LEU A 77 -5.42 14.44 -9.09
N LEU A 78 -5.99 13.76 -10.08
CA LEU A 78 -6.30 14.35 -11.40
C LEU A 78 -7.64 15.10 -11.39
N ASP A 79 -8.65 14.48 -10.79
CA ASP A 79 -10.02 14.98 -10.78
C ASP A 79 -10.19 16.12 -9.77
N ASN A 80 -9.46 16.07 -8.65
CA ASN A 80 -9.49 17.10 -7.60
C ASN A 80 -8.23 17.97 -7.60
N LYS A 81 -7.70 18.32 -8.77
CA LYS A 81 -6.60 19.30 -8.84
C LYS A 81 -7.11 20.71 -8.54
N ILE A 82 -6.53 21.35 -7.52
CA ILE A 82 -6.79 22.77 -7.22
C ILE A 82 -5.84 23.66 -8.03
N TYR A 83 -4.59 23.22 -8.17
CA TYR A 83 -3.55 23.98 -8.86
C TYR A 83 -3.92 24.22 -10.34
N GLY A 84 -3.88 25.49 -10.75
CA GLY A 84 -4.26 25.91 -12.11
C GLY A 84 -5.76 25.88 -12.40
N SER A 85 -6.61 25.59 -11.42
CA SER A 85 -8.06 25.60 -11.61
C SER A 85 -8.66 26.98 -11.32
N VAL A 86 -9.60 27.42 -12.17
CA VAL A 86 -10.35 28.67 -11.97
C VAL A 86 -11.45 28.43 -10.95
N ILE A 87 -11.45 29.21 -9.87
CA ILE A 87 -12.50 29.20 -8.85
C ILE A 87 -13.43 30.38 -9.13
N LYS A 88 -14.70 30.09 -9.43
CA LYS A 88 -15.68 31.15 -9.73
C LYS A 88 -16.10 31.89 -8.46
N LYS A 89 -16.62 33.11 -8.61
CA LYS A 89 -17.14 33.90 -7.49
C LYS A 89 -18.25 33.11 -6.76
N GLY A 90 -18.08 32.88 -5.47
CA GLY A 90 -19.01 32.12 -4.63
C GLY A 90 -18.86 30.60 -4.70
N GLU A 91 -17.90 30.08 -5.46
CA GLU A 91 -17.58 28.65 -5.51
C GLU A 91 -16.54 28.30 -4.45
N THR A 92 -16.78 27.21 -3.70
CA THR A 92 -15.77 26.61 -2.84
C THR A 92 -15.26 25.34 -3.49
N LYS A 93 -13.94 25.22 -3.62
CA LYS A 93 -13.30 24.06 -4.24
C LYS A 93 -12.33 23.40 -3.29
N PHE A 94 -12.36 22.07 -3.27
CA PHE A 94 -11.48 21.23 -2.47
C PHE A 94 -10.69 20.31 -3.38
N GLY A 95 -9.59 19.76 -2.87
CA GLY A 95 -8.73 18.90 -3.64
C GLY A 95 -7.33 18.74 -3.07
N LEU A 96 -6.48 18.13 -3.88
CA LEU A 96 -5.16 17.67 -3.47
C LEU A 96 -4.06 18.46 -4.19
N ILE A 97 -2.94 18.65 -3.49
CA ILE A 97 -1.71 19.22 -4.04
C ILE A 97 -0.51 18.36 -3.62
N GLY A 98 0.38 18.09 -4.57
CA GLY A 98 1.68 17.49 -4.28
C GLY A 98 2.70 18.58 -3.97
N ILE A 99 3.42 18.46 -2.86
CA ILE A 99 4.48 19.40 -2.49
C ILE A 99 5.80 18.62 -2.42
N GLN A 100 6.81 19.09 -3.16
CA GLN A 100 8.17 18.63 -2.96
C GLN A 100 8.89 19.58 -2.01
N SER A 101 9.45 19.03 -0.94
CA SER A 101 10.37 19.68 -0.03
C SER A 101 11.66 18.88 0.07
N ASP A 102 12.78 19.56 0.27
CA ASP A 102 14.08 18.93 0.45
C ASP A 102 14.39 18.65 1.93
N GLY A 103 13.48 19.07 2.83
CA GLY A 103 13.58 18.86 4.28
C GLY A 103 12.23 18.52 4.93
N PHE A 104 12.29 18.12 6.21
CA PHE A 104 11.15 17.69 7.02
C PHE A 104 10.61 18.77 7.97
N GLU A 105 11.01 20.02 7.72
CA GLU A 105 10.50 21.21 8.43
C GLU A 105 8.97 21.27 8.39
N SER A 106 8.35 21.87 9.40
CA SER A 106 6.90 22.04 9.46
C SER A 106 6.40 22.91 8.30
N LEU A 107 5.30 22.50 7.66
CA LEU A 107 4.61 23.31 6.66
C LEU A 107 3.85 24.45 7.32
N GLN A 108 4.23 25.69 7.02
CA GLN A 108 3.48 26.89 7.40
C GLN A 108 2.77 27.47 6.17
N LEU A 109 1.43 27.51 6.22
CA LEU A 109 0.62 28.13 5.17
C LEU A 109 0.41 29.61 5.52
N ASN A 110 0.92 30.50 4.68
CA ASN A 110 0.64 31.94 4.76
C ASN A 110 -0.35 32.31 3.66
N VAL A 111 -1.51 32.83 4.06
CA VAL A 111 -2.52 33.41 3.16
C VAL A 111 -2.38 34.93 3.26
N LYS A 112 -2.08 35.59 2.13
CA LYS A 112 -2.07 37.06 2.03
C LYS A 112 -3.39 37.55 1.46
#